data_AF-A0A3D3RMX0-F1
#
_entry.id   AF-A0A3D3RMX0-F1
#
_cell.length_a   1.000
_cell.length_b   1.000
_cell.length_c   1.000
_cell.angle_alpha   90.00
_cell.angle_beta   90.00
_cell.angle_gamma   90.00
#
_symmetry.space_group_name_H-M   'P 1'
#
loop_
_entity.id
_entity.type
_entity.pdbx_description
1 polymer ?
#
loop_
_entity_poly.entity_id
_entity_poly.type
_entity_poly.pdbx_seq_one_letter_code
_entity_poly.pdbx_strand_id
1 'polypeptide(L)' 'MAQMGYRTWNFEEIYAIENALHNNPHHILGPQEEDGEFYINAYFPNTCAMKCISTEGDLESIMEPVDQYGFYTVPWEKG' A
#
# COMPACT_ATOMS: atom_id res chain seq x y z
N MET A 1 5.94 -6.10 -17.29
CA MET A 1 5.60 -6.59 -15.94
C MET A 1 6.72 -6.12 -15.03
N ALA A 2 6.50 -5.06 -14.27
CA ALA A 2 7.50 -4.54 -13.35
C ALA A 2 7.47 -5.39 -12.08
N GLN A 3 8.55 -6.13 -11.84
CA GLN A 3 8.74 -6.93 -10.64
C GLN A 3 9.55 -6.07 -9.67
N MET A 4 8.86 -5.32 -8.79
CA MET A 4 9.50 -4.60 -7.69
C MET A 4 9.48 -5.46 -6.45
N GLY A 5 10.65 -5.91 -6.01
CA GLY A 5 10.93 -6.49 -4.69
C GLY A 5 10.18 -7.79 -4.36
N TYR A 6 10.89 -8.82 -3.89
CA TYR A 6 10.24 -10.02 -3.35
C TYR A 6 9.64 -9.73 -1.96
N ARG A 7 8.67 -8.80 -1.87
CA ARG A 7 7.89 -8.62 -0.64
C ARG A 7 6.91 -9.78 -0.51
N THR A 8 6.91 -10.41 0.65
CA THR A 8 5.90 -11.41 0.98
C THR A 8 4.77 -10.72 1.73
N TRP A 9 3.60 -10.63 1.10
CA TRP A 9 2.42 -10.03 1.72
C TRP A 9 1.79 -10.98 2.73
N ASN A 10 1.47 -10.47 3.91
CA ASN A 10 0.64 -11.19 4.87
C ASN A 10 -0.84 -11.07 4.48
N PHE A 11 -1.31 -12.00 3.63
CA PHE A 11 -2.69 -12.01 3.16
C PHE A 11 -3.72 -12.21 4.27
N GLU A 12 -3.35 -12.75 5.44
CA GLU A 12 -4.26 -12.84 6.59
C GLU A 12 -4.56 -11.46 7.18
N GLU A 13 -3.56 -10.58 7.26
CA GLU A 13 -3.75 -9.19 7.71
C GLU A 13 -4.54 -8.38 6.68
N ILE A 14 -4.27 -8.56 5.38
CA ILE A 14 -5.03 -7.91 4.30
C ILE A 14 -6.51 -8.34 4.37
N TYR A 15 -6.76 -9.64 4.48
CA TYR A 15 -8.13 -10.17 4.64
C TYR A 15 -8.82 -9.57 5.88
N ALA A 16 -8.09 -9.40 6.99
CA ALA A 16 -8.64 -8.77 8.19
C ALA A 16 -8.97 -7.29 7.98
N ILE A 17 -8.23 -6.55 7.14
CA ILE A 17 -8.59 -5.18 6.73
C ILE A 17 -9.87 -5.18 5.90
N GLU A 18 -9.92 -6.02 4.86
CA GLU A 18 -11.06 -6.11 3.94
C GLU A 18 -12.39 -6.37 4.67
N ASN A 19 -12.33 -7.20 5.71
CA ASN A 19 -13.50 -7.63 6.48
C ASN A 19 -13.71 -6.83 7.78
N ALA A 20 -12.96 -5.74 7.98
CA ALA A 20 -13.01 -4.91 9.18
C ALA A 20 -12.81 -5.70 10.51
N LEU A 21 -11.97 -6.74 10.45
CA LEU A 21 -11.60 -7.59 11.60
C LEU A 21 -10.26 -7.17 12.23
N HIS A 22 -9.46 -6.35 11.54
CA HIS A 22 -8.15 -5.92 12.01
C HIS A 22 -8.28 -4.92 13.18
N ASN A 23 -7.67 -5.25 14.32
CA ASN A 23 -7.77 -4.45 15.56
C ASN A 23 -6.95 -3.14 15.51
N ASN A 24 -5.91 -3.10 14.69
CA ASN A 24 -5.07 -1.92 14.47
C ASN A 24 -4.72 -1.74 12.97
N PRO A 25 -5.61 -1.18 12.15
CA PRO A 25 -5.36 -1.03 10.71
C PRO A 25 -4.09 -0.25 10.37
N HIS A 26 -3.68 0.69 11.22
CA HIS A 26 -2.45 1.47 11.04
C HIS A 26 -1.16 0.63 11.16
N HIS A 27 -1.26 -0.60 11.67
CA HIS A 27 -0.15 -1.56 11.63
C HIS A 27 0.30 -1.85 10.20
N ILE A 28 -0.61 -1.81 9.23
CA ILE A 28 -0.30 -2.13 7.84
C ILE A 28 -0.74 -1.06 6.83
N LEU A 29 -1.62 -0.13 7.19
CA LEU A 29 -2.06 0.98 6.33
C LEU A 29 -1.23 2.25 6.58
N GLY A 30 -1.15 3.12 5.56
CA GLY A 30 -0.35 4.34 5.60
C GLY A 30 1.13 4.09 5.31
N PRO A 31 2.02 5.02 5.70
CA PRO A 31 3.47 4.87 5.54
C PRO A 31 4.00 3.70 6.40
N GLN A 32 4.84 2.86 5.80
CA GLN A 32 5.42 1.67 6.40
C GLN A 32 6.91 1.58 6.07
N GLU A 33 7.69 0.96 6.96
CA GLU A 33 9.11 0.64 6.77
C GLU A 33 9.29 -0.87 6.96
N GLU A 34 9.83 -1.56 5.96
CA GLU A 34 10.10 -3.01 6.00
C GLU A 34 11.45 -3.26 5.33
N ASP A 35 12.39 -3.88 6.05
CA ASP A 35 13.75 -4.18 5.57
C ASP A 35 14.54 -2.96 5.01
N GLY A 36 14.28 -1.76 5.55
CA GLY A 36 14.95 -0.52 5.16
C GLY A 36 14.38 0.17 3.92
N GLU A 37 13.32 -0.39 3.35
CA GLU A 37 12.54 0.18 2.26
C GLU A 37 11.25 0.79 2.81
N PHE A 38 10.83 1.92 2.22
CA PHE A 38 9.63 2.64 2.65
C PHE A 38 8.52 2.49 1.62
N TYR A 39 7.28 2.40 2.09
CA TYR A 39 6.11 2.23 1.24
C TYR A 39 4.92 2.96 1.84
N ILE A 40 3.92 3.24 1.01
CA ILE A 40 2.61 3.68 1.46
C ILE A 40 1.58 2.64 1.02
N ASN A 41 0.88 2.07 2.00
CA ASN A 41 -0.21 1.15 1.76
C ASN A 41 -1.55 1.87 1.96
N ALA A 42 -2.55 1.50 1.17
CA ALA A 42 -3.90 2.04 1.27
C ALA A 42 -4.94 0.98 0.95
N TYR A 43 -6.08 1.06 1.63
CA TYR A 43 -7.24 0.21 1.35
C TYR A 43 -8.44 1.08 0.95
N PHE A 44 -8.87 0.98 -0.31
CA PHE A 44 -10.09 1.61 -0.81
C PHE A 44 -10.82 0.65 -1.77
N PRO A 45 -11.87 -0.05 -1.31
CA PRO A 45 -12.60 -0.99 -2.15
C PRO A 45 -13.35 -0.28 -3.28
N ASN A 46 -13.61 -1.01 -4.37
CA ASN A 46 -14.30 -0.52 -5.57
C ASN A 46 -13.59 0.63 -6.30
N THR A 47 -12.28 0.75 -6.14
CA THR A 47 -11.44 1.76 -6.81
C THR A 47 -10.86 1.18 -8.11
N CYS A 48 -10.82 1.96 -9.19
CA CYS A 48 -10.22 1.53 -10.45
C CYS A 48 -8.72 1.84 -10.53
N ALA A 49 -8.27 2.91 -9.87
CA ALA A 49 -6.89 3.34 -9.81
C ALA A 49 -6.66 4.23 -8.58
N MET A 50 -5.46 4.17 -8.02
CA MET A 50 -5.05 4.99 -6.90
C MET A 50 -3.70 5.65 -7.18
N LYS A 51 -3.52 6.88 -6.68
CA LYS A 51 -2.27 7.62 -6.77
C LYS A 51 -1.87 8.15 -5.41
N CYS A 52 -0.57 8.12 -5.13
CA CYS A 52 0.05 8.88 -4.06
C CYS A 52 0.61 10.18 -4.66
N ILE A 53 0.32 11.32 -4.02
CA ILE A 53 0.74 12.65 -4.46
C ILE A 53 1.55 13.26 -3.33
N SER A 54 2.83 13.57 -3.58
CA SER A 54 3.66 14.30 -2.62
C SER A 54 3.26 15.77 -2.57
N THR A 55 3.32 16.38 -1.39
CA THR A 55 3.11 17.84 -1.25
C THR A 55 4.42 18.63 -1.40
N GLU A 56 5.57 17.95 -1.34
CA GLU A 56 6.90 18.58 -1.36
C GLU A 56 7.54 18.61 -2.76
N GLY A 57 6.97 17.90 -3.73
CA GLY A 57 7.30 18.00 -5.14
C GLY A 57 6.13 17.51 -5.97
N ASP A 58 6.01 17.94 -7.23
CA ASP A 58 4.98 17.49 -8.19
C ASP A 58 5.14 16.00 -8.59
N LEU A 59 5.53 15.14 -7.64
CA LEU A 59 5.71 13.72 -7.82
C LEU A 59 4.38 13.02 -7.53
N GLU A 60 3.79 12.49 -8.60
CA GLU A 60 2.66 11.58 -8.53
C GLU A 60 3.16 10.15 -8.83
N SER A 61 2.87 9.22 -7.93
CA SER A 61 3.16 7.80 -8.13
C SER A 61 1.85 7.02 -8.16
N ILE A 62 1.64 6.26 -9.23
CA ILE A 62 0.51 5.31 -9.30
C ILE A 62 0.77 4.22 -8.27
N MET A 63 -0.25 3.91 -7.46
CA MET A 63 -0.18 2.82 -6.51
C MET A 63 -0.60 1.53 -7.21
N GLU A 64 0.21 0.50 -7.02
CA GLU A 64 -0.01 -0.82 -7.61
C GLU A 64 -0.99 -1.62 -6.74
N PRO A 65 -1.96 -2.33 -7.35
CA PRO A 65 -2.85 -3.21 -6.62
C PRO A 65 -2.07 -4.41 -6.07
N VAL A 66 -2.26 -4.71 -4.78
CA VAL A 66 -1.73 -5.91 -4.12
C VAL A 66 -2.70 -7.07 -4.23
N ASP A 67 -4.01 -6.75 -4.20
CA ASP A 67 -5.11 -7.69 -4.35
C ASP A 67 -6.18 -7.17 -5.33
N GLN A 68 -7.26 -7.94 -5.47
CA GLN A 68 -8.43 -7.56 -6.29
C GLN A 68 -9.52 -6.81 -5.51
N TYR A 69 -9.34 -6.58 -4.22
CA TYR A 69 -10.36 -6.09 -3.29
C TYR A 69 -10.11 -4.66 -2.81
N GLY A 70 -9.02 -4.04 -3.27
CA GLY A 70 -8.76 -2.61 -3.12
C GLY A 70 -7.61 -2.30 -2.18
N PHE A 71 -6.71 -3.24 -1.92
CA PHE A 71 -5.44 -2.96 -1.26
C PHE A 71 -4.39 -2.54 -2.29
N TYR A 72 -3.76 -1.40 -2.06
CA TYR A 72 -2.77 -0.78 -2.94
C TYR A 72 -1.49 -0.46 -2.19
N THR A 73 -0.38 -0.46 -2.92
CA THR A 73 0.95 -0.14 -2.39
C THR A 73 1.71 0.75 -3.35
N VAL A 74 2.62 1.56 -2.82
CA VAL A 74 3.61 2.27 -3.63
C VAL A 74 4.91 2.42 -2.85
N PRO A 75 6.07 2.16 -3.46
CA PRO A 75 7.35 2.52 -2.86
C PRO A 75 7.41 4.02 -2.64
N TRP A 76 8.00 4.41 -1.51
CA TRP A 76 8.18 5.81 -1.16
C TRP A 76 9.67 6.07 -0.95
N GLU A 77 10.29 6.83 -1.84
CA GLU A 77 11.60 7.38 -1.53
C GLU A 77 11.39 8.57 -0.59
N LYS A 78 12.03 8.54 0.58
CA LYS A 78 12.01 9.67 1.50
C LYS A 78 12.61 10.87 0.77
N GLY A 79 11.78 11.88 0.49
CA GLY A 79 12.22 13.16 -0.07
C GLY A 79 13.31 13.83 0.76
#